data_AF-A0A832S262-F1
#
_entry.id   AF-A0A832S262-F1
#
_cell.length_a   1.000
_cell.length_b   1.000
_cell.length_c   1.000
_cell.angle_alpha   90.00
_cell.angle_beta   90.00
_cell.angle_gamma   90.00
#
_symmetry.space_group_name_H-M   'P 1'
#
loop_
_entity.id
_entity.type
_entity.pdbx_description
1 polymer ?
#
loop_
_entity_poly.entity_id
_entity_poly.type
_entity_poly.pdbx_seq_one_letter_code
_entity_poly.pdbx_strand_id
1 'polypeptide(L)'
;MDLKEINTYGQKMIDCLKLKTSPVAVKLIPTGEKIPEGIKKVDEGMRHCQLVDRVRRTGEEFYTLGEDQTCKGGAGAMGLGALPPKVASGEFYYKGLKQFGTQEAAKHTIDMVPTLAPNTTEAILYAPLEKATFIPDVILVICNPRQIMLLTQAYMYKTGGRLETSFAGKQSLCSDGVVQTYKEGKIEVTVGCSGSRAYTE
;
A
#
# COMPACT_ATOMS: atom_id res chain seq x y z
N MET A 1 13.19 -16.68 -4.30
CA MET A 1 13.15 -16.64 -2.82
C MET A 1 11.93 -17.42 -2.40
N ASP A 2 12.09 -18.42 -1.54
CA ASP A 2 10.94 -19.17 -1.04
C ASP A 2 10.24 -18.41 0.10
N LEU A 3 9.04 -18.86 0.47
CA LEU A 3 8.23 -18.21 1.49
C LEU A 3 8.87 -18.23 2.88
N LYS A 4 9.57 -19.30 3.24
CA LYS A 4 10.21 -19.45 4.55
C LYS A 4 11.37 -18.46 4.68
N GLU A 5 12.10 -18.24 3.60
CA GLU A 5 13.15 -17.22 3.53
C GLU A 5 12.56 -15.81 3.65
N ILE A 6 11.45 -15.51 2.94
CA ILE A 6 10.71 -14.24 3.07
C ILE A 6 10.30 -14.00 4.53
N ASN A 7 9.68 -14.98 5.19
CA ASN A 7 9.25 -14.86 6.57
C ASN A 7 10.44 -14.62 7.52
N THR A 8 11.55 -15.31 7.28
CA THR A 8 12.80 -15.12 8.04
C THR A 8 13.33 -13.69 7.90
N TYR A 9 13.29 -13.11 6.69
CA TYR A 9 13.67 -11.72 6.49
C TYR A 9 12.67 -10.74 7.12
N GLY A 10 11.38 -11.06 7.14
CA GLY A 10 10.39 -10.30 7.90
C GLY A 10 10.74 -10.20 9.38
N GLN A 11 11.06 -11.33 10.00
CA GLN A 11 11.48 -11.36 11.41
C GLN A 11 12.79 -10.57 11.64
N LYS A 12 13.80 -10.78 10.78
CA LYS A 12 15.06 -10.03 10.87
C LYS A 12 14.85 -8.53 10.71
N MET A 13 13.92 -8.10 9.84
CA MET A 13 13.59 -6.68 9.65
C MET A 13 13.03 -6.07 10.95
N ILE A 14 12.13 -6.78 11.63
CA ILE A 14 11.60 -6.38 12.94
C ILE A 14 12.75 -6.22 13.94
N ASP A 15 13.62 -7.22 14.04
CA ASP A 15 14.70 -7.26 15.04
C ASP A 15 15.78 -6.22 14.80
N CYS A 16 16.19 -6.01 13.53
CA CYS A 16 17.23 -5.07 13.15
C CYS A 16 16.77 -3.62 13.26
N LEU A 17 15.53 -3.32 12.82
CA LEU A 17 14.99 -1.96 12.83
C LEU A 17 14.31 -1.62 14.16
N LYS A 18 14.11 -2.59 15.05
CA LYS A 18 13.31 -2.46 16.28
C LYS A 18 11.90 -1.95 15.97
N LEU A 19 11.27 -2.56 14.97
CA LEU A 19 9.89 -2.21 14.60
C LEU A 19 8.96 -2.57 15.77
N LYS A 20 7.98 -1.69 16.03
CA LYS A 20 6.94 -1.95 17.05
C LYS A 20 5.81 -2.83 16.54
N THR A 21 5.68 -2.94 15.22
CA THR A 21 4.60 -3.60 14.49
C THR A 21 5.19 -4.32 13.29
N SER A 22 4.53 -5.36 12.79
CA SER A 22 5.05 -6.18 11.70
C SER A 22 5.09 -5.42 10.37
N PRO A 23 6.10 -5.66 9.50
CA PRO A 23 5.99 -5.36 8.07
C PRO A 23 4.77 -6.10 7.49
N VAL A 24 4.05 -5.48 6.56
CA VAL A 24 2.83 -6.06 5.98
C VAL A 24 3.11 -6.57 4.57
N ALA A 25 2.94 -7.87 4.39
CA ALA A 25 2.88 -8.52 3.09
C ALA A 25 1.56 -8.18 2.39
N VAL A 26 1.65 -7.65 1.17
CA VAL A 26 0.50 -7.33 0.32
C VAL A 26 0.63 -8.08 -1.00
N LYS A 27 -0.45 -8.79 -1.40
CA LYS A 27 -0.54 -9.45 -2.71
C LYS A 27 -1.77 -8.97 -3.47
N LEU A 28 -1.59 -8.60 -4.73
CA LEU A 28 -2.67 -8.25 -5.65
C LEU A 28 -3.01 -9.49 -6.47
N ILE A 29 -4.23 -10.02 -6.31
CA ILE A 29 -4.71 -11.15 -7.11
C ILE A 29 -5.31 -10.58 -8.40
N PRO A 30 -4.76 -10.90 -9.59
CA PRO A 30 -5.32 -10.45 -10.84
C PRO A 30 -6.74 -10.95 -11.07
N THR A 31 -7.55 -10.18 -11.79
CA THR A 31 -8.90 -10.59 -12.18
C THR A 31 -8.87 -11.90 -12.97
N GLY A 32 -9.67 -12.87 -12.54
CA GLY A 32 -9.72 -14.22 -13.10
C GLY A 32 -8.77 -15.23 -12.45
N GLU A 33 -7.85 -14.79 -11.59
CA GLU A 33 -7.03 -15.70 -10.78
C GLU A 33 -7.74 -16.13 -9.48
N LYS A 34 -7.35 -17.30 -8.98
CA LYS A 34 -7.95 -17.87 -7.76
C LYS A 34 -7.34 -17.26 -6.51
N ILE A 35 -8.19 -16.87 -5.58
CA ILE A 35 -7.77 -16.53 -4.21
C ILE A 35 -7.25 -17.82 -3.55
N PRO A 36 -6.05 -17.81 -2.94
CA PRO A 36 -5.51 -18.96 -2.22
C PRO A 36 -6.47 -19.50 -1.15
N GLU A 37 -6.55 -20.82 -1.05
CA GLU A 37 -7.34 -21.48 -0.01
C GLU A 37 -6.74 -21.27 1.39
N GLY A 38 -7.58 -21.33 2.43
CA GLY A 38 -7.13 -21.20 3.82
C GLY A 38 -7.03 -19.77 4.35
N ILE A 39 -7.07 -18.76 3.48
CA ILE A 39 -7.11 -17.34 3.88
C ILE A 39 -8.56 -16.89 3.96
N LYS A 40 -8.95 -16.32 5.11
CA LYS A 40 -10.32 -15.84 5.31
C LYS A 40 -10.52 -14.46 4.69
N LYS A 41 -11.74 -14.17 4.25
CA LYS A 41 -12.14 -12.80 3.89
C LYS A 41 -12.15 -11.95 5.16
N VAL A 42 -11.86 -10.66 5.03
CA VAL A 42 -12.05 -9.71 6.12
C VAL A 42 -13.50 -9.74 6.62
N ASP A 43 -13.67 -9.53 7.91
CA ASP A 43 -14.96 -9.53 8.61
C ASP A 43 -15.77 -8.25 8.39
N GLU A 44 -15.09 -7.11 8.18
CA GLU A 44 -15.72 -5.83 7.93
C GLU A 44 -14.97 -4.99 6.88
N GLY A 45 -15.71 -4.10 6.21
CA GLY A 45 -15.14 -3.18 5.24
C GLY A 45 -14.33 -2.07 5.91
N MET A 46 -13.10 -1.85 5.44
CA MET A 46 -12.17 -0.85 5.95
C MET A 46 -11.45 -0.11 4.82
N ARG A 47 -10.77 0.99 5.14
CA ARG A 47 -9.85 1.63 4.19
C ARG A 47 -8.60 0.78 4.05
N HIS A 48 -7.96 0.76 2.88
CA HIS A 48 -6.67 0.08 2.69
C HIS A 48 -5.64 0.40 3.79
N CYS A 49 -5.49 1.67 4.17
CA CYS A 49 -4.58 2.06 5.25
C CYS A 49 -4.96 1.46 6.61
N GLN A 50 -6.25 1.29 6.91
CA GLN A 50 -6.72 0.63 8.12
C GLN A 50 -6.50 -0.88 8.09
N LEU A 51 -6.63 -1.52 6.92
CA LEU A 51 -6.32 -2.95 6.76
C LEU A 51 -4.82 -3.21 7.01
N VAL A 52 -3.95 -2.36 6.47
CA VAL A 52 -2.50 -2.38 6.74
C VAL A 52 -2.22 -2.11 8.23
N ASP A 53 -2.90 -1.14 8.83
CA ASP A 53 -2.78 -0.83 10.27
C ASP A 53 -3.22 -1.99 11.16
N ARG A 54 -4.35 -2.64 10.85
CA ARG A 54 -4.86 -3.81 11.55
C ARG A 54 -3.82 -4.93 11.50
N VAL A 55 -3.42 -5.34 10.30
CA VAL A 55 -2.49 -6.47 10.11
C VAL A 55 -1.17 -6.27 10.85
N ARG A 56 -0.55 -5.08 10.73
CA ARG A 56 0.74 -4.83 11.39
C ARG A 56 0.66 -4.88 12.92
N ARG A 57 -0.52 -4.64 13.50
CA ARG A 57 -0.72 -4.56 14.96
C ARG A 57 -1.29 -5.85 15.55
N THR A 58 -2.23 -6.49 14.88
CA THR A 58 -2.95 -7.66 15.39
C THR A 58 -2.30 -8.96 14.96
N GLY A 59 -1.51 -8.96 13.89
CA GLY A 59 -0.91 -10.17 13.34
C GLY A 59 -1.86 -11.01 12.49
N GLU A 60 -3.04 -10.47 12.13
CA GLU A 60 -4.05 -11.18 11.34
C GLU A 60 -3.67 -11.34 9.87
N GLU A 61 -4.17 -12.41 9.26
CA GLU A 61 -4.07 -12.69 7.82
C GLU A 61 -5.48 -12.80 7.22
N PHE A 62 -5.73 -12.05 6.15
CA PHE A 62 -7.02 -12.05 5.45
C PHE A 62 -6.90 -11.51 4.02
N TYR A 63 -7.95 -11.70 3.22
CA TYR A 63 -8.12 -11.03 1.94
C TYR A 63 -9.31 -10.07 1.92
N THR A 64 -9.30 -9.14 0.98
CA THR A 64 -10.40 -8.21 0.70
C THR A 64 -10.75 -8.19 -0.78
N LEU A 65 -12.02 -7.99 -1.09
CA LEU A 65 -12.54 -7.68 -2.42
C LEU A 65 -12.77 -6.16 -2.57
N GLY A 66 -13.15 -5.73 -3.78
CA GLY A 66 -13.42 -4.32 -4.07
C GLY A 66 -14.52 -3.68 -3.20
N GLU A 67 -15.49 -4.46 -2.74
CA GLU A 67 -16.57 -4.00 -1.86
C GLU A 67 -16.08 -3.67 -0.45
N ASP A 68 -15.13 -4.46 0.09
CA ASP A 68 -14.61 -4.32 1.44
C ASP A 68 -13.69 -3.08 1.58
N GLN A 69 -13.16 -2.57 0.46
CA GLN A 69 -12.34 -1.37 0.43
C GLN A 69 -13.23 -0.11 0.46
N THR A 70 -13.40 0.51 1.63
CA THR A 70 -14.32 1.64 1.82
C THR A 70 -13.80 2.95 1.22
N CYS A 71 -12.48 3.09 1.08
CA CYS A 71 -11.88 4.20 0.34
C CYS A 71 -11.87 3.89 -1.17
N LYS A 72 -12.91 4.31 -1.89
CA LYS A 72 -13.03 4.01 -3.34
C LYS A 72 -11.95 4.67 -4.21
N GLY A 73 -11.35 5.77 -3.76
CA GLY A 73 -10.14 6.32 -4.41
C GLY A 73 -8.98 5.32 -4.34
N GLY A 74 -8.67 4.82 -3.14
CA GLY A 74 -7.61 3.83 -2.96
C GLY A 74 -7.90 2.48 -3.63
N ALA A 75 -9.16 2.04 -3.60
CA ALA A 75 -9.59 0.83 -4.31
C ALA A 75 -9.37 0.97 -5.83
N GLY A 76 -9.76 2.12 -6.41
CA GLY A 76 -9.56 2.40 -7.82
C GLY A 76 -8.08 2.53 -8.20
N ALA A 77 -7.25 3.14 -7.35
CA ALA A 77 -5.80 3.19 -7.59
C ALA A 77 -5.18 1.78 -7.70
N MET A 78 -5.63 0.84 -6.87
CA MET A 78 -5.17 -0.55 -6.87
C MET A 78 -5.92 -1.45 -7.87
N GLY A 79 -6.71 -0.90 -8.80
CA GLY A 79 -7.31 -1.68 -9.88
C GLY A 79 -8.51 -2.56 -9.50
N LEU A 80 -9.05 -2.41 -8.29
CA LEU A 80 -10.28 -3.11 -7.83
C LEU A 80 -11.56 -2.55 -8.47
N GLY A 81 -11.45 -1.49 -9.26
CA GLY A 81 -12.55 -0.79 -9.90
C GLY A 81 -12.07 0.50 -10.56
N ALA A 82 -13.00 1.26 -11.15
CA ALA A 82 -12.69 2.58 -11.65
C ALA A 82 -12.51 3.58 -10.51
N LEU A 83 -11.62 4.56 -10.69
CA LEU A 83 -11.58 5.73 -9.83
C LEU A 83 -12.95 6.43 -9.84
N PRO A 84 -13.49 6.85 -8.68
CA PRO A 84 -14.73 7.62 -8.65
C PRO A 84 -14.62 8.88 -9.52
N PRO A 85 -15.67 9.28 -10.27
CA PRO A 85 -15.59 10.41 -11.20
C PRO A 85 -15.11 11.72 -10.54
N LYS A 86 -15.54 11.99 -9.31
CA LYS A 86 -15.10 13.18 -8.54
C LYS A 86 -13.63 13.13 -8.11
N VAL A 87 -13.08 11.93 -7.93
CA VAL A 87 -11.65 11.73 -7.64
C VAL A 87 -10.86 11.93 -8.92
N ALA A 88 -11.25 11.26 -10.01
CA ALA A 88 -10.60 11.35 -11.31
C ALA A 88 -10.61 12.77 -11.91
N SER A 89 -11.68 13.54 -11.67
CA SER A 89 -11.79 14.92 -12.13
C SER A 89 -11.05 15.94 -11.26
N GLY A 90 -10.48 15.52 -10.12
CA GLY A 90 -9.88 16.41 -9.11
C GLY A 90 -10.90 17.15 -8.23
N GLU A 91 -12.21 17.09 -8.52
CA GLU A 91 -13.26 17.80 -7.78
C GLU A 91 -13.26 17.49 -6.29
N PHE A 92 -13.07 16.21 -5.91
CA PHE A 92 -13.05 15.79 -4.51
C PHE A 92 -11.91 16.45 -3.73
N TYR A 93 -10.73 16.57 -4.33
CA TYR A 93 -9.59 17.20 -3.66
C TYR A 93 -9.68 18.72 -3.62
N TYR A 94 -10.33 19.32 -4.63
CA TYR A 94 -10.57 20.76 -4.67
C TYR A 94 -11.74 21.20 -3.78
N LYS A 95 -12.96 20.72 -4.04
CA LYS A 95 -14.17 21.14 -3.32
C LYS A 95 -14.40 20.39 -2.01
N GLY A 96 -14.11 19.08 -2.00
CA GLY A 96 -14.36 18.22 -0.84
C GLY A 96 -13.32 18.41 0.27
N LEU A 97 -12.05 18.23 -0.07
CA LEU A 97 -10.94 18.32 0.89
C LEU A 97 -10.28 19.71 0.97
N LYS A 98 -10.56 20.61 0.01
CA LYS A 98 -9.97 21.96 -0.05
C LYS A 98 -8.44 21.98 -0.02
N GLN A 99 -7.84 21.05 -0.74
CA GLN A 99 -6.38 20.82 -0.75
C GLN A 99 -5.66 21.51 -1.90
N PHE A 100 -6.41 22.04 -2.86
CA PHE A 100 -5.88 22.72 -4.05
C PHE A 100 -6.57 24.05 -4.24
N GLY A 101 -5.86 25.01 -4.86
CA GLY A 101 -6.43 26.30 -5.21
C GLY A 101 -7.40 26.25 -6.40
N THR A 102 -7.28 25.23 -7.26
CA THR A 102 -8.18 25.00 -8.40
C THR A 102 -8.43 23.51 -8.63
N GLN A 103 -9.47 23.19 -9.41
CA GLN A 103 -9.76 21.81 -9.80
C GLN A 103 -8.73 21.26 -10.79
N GLU A 104 -8.17 22.12 -11.65
CA GLU A 104 -7.17 21.75 -12.65
C GLU A 104 -5.86 21.32 -11.99
N ALA A 105 -5.42 22.03 -10.94
CA ALA A 105 -4.24 21.65 -10.17
C ALA A 105 -4.44 20.30 -9.45
N ALA A 106 -5.65 20.09 -8.91
CA ALA A 106 -6.03 18.80 -8.33
C ALA A 106 -6.00 17.69 -9.39
N LYS A 107 -6.65 17.89 -10.54
CA LYS A 107 -6.68 16.92 -11.64
C LYS A 107 -5.27 16.59 -12.13
N HIS A 108 -4.43 17.59 -12.37
CA HIS A 108 -3.05 17.39 -12.79
C HIS A 108 -2.29 16.49 -11.80
N THR A 109 -2.49 16.70 -10.49
CA THR A 109 -1.90 15.82 -9.47
C THR A 109 -2.44 14.40 -9.59
N ILE A 110 -3.76 14.22 -9.71
CA ILE A 110 -4.39 12.88 -9.78
C ILE A 110 -4.01 12.12 -11.05
N ASP A 111 -3.82 12.81 -12.18
CA ASP A 111 -3.35 12.20 -13.42
C ASP A 111 -1.91 11.66 -13.30
N MET A 112 -1.11 12.19 -12.37
CA MET A 112 0.27 11.76 -12.10
C MET A 112 0.37 10.71 -10.99
N VAL A 113 -0.70 10.47 -10.22
CA VAL A 113 -0.73 9.45 -9.16
C VAL A 113 -0.75 8.05 -9.81
N PRO A 114 0.18 7.14 -9.47
CA PRO A 114 0.22 5.81 -10.06
C PRO A 114 -1.06 5.00 -9.82
N THR A 115 -1.64 4.47 -10.90
CA THR A 115 -2.80 3.57 -10.84
C THR A 115 -2.58 2.31 -11.64
N LEU A 116 -3.31 1.26 -11.28
CA LEU A 116 -3.58 0.10 -12.11
C LEU A 116 -4.83 0.34 -12.95
N ALA A 117 -4.93 -0.34 -14.09
CA ALA A 117 -6.11 -0.24 -14.91
C ALA A 117 -7.36 -0.76 -14.15
N PRO A 118 -8.55 -0.17 -14.36
CA PRO A 118 -9.75 -0.61 -13.67
C PRO A 118 -10.05 -2.10 -13.87
N ASN A 119 -10.54 -2.76 -12.82
CA ASN A 119 -10.94 -4.19 -12.83
C ASN A 119 -9.81 -5.13 -13.28
N THR A 120 -8.56 -4.83 -12.89
CA THR A 120 -7.41 -5.71 -13.11
C THR A 120 -7.02 -6.50 -11.86
N THR A 121 -7.52 -6.09 -10.70
CA THR A 121 -7.31 -6.79 -9.43
C THR A 121 -8.66 -7.30 -8.91
N GLU A 122 -8.73 -8.59 -8.60
CA GLU A 122 -9.90 -9.26 -8.01
C GLU A 122 -9.93 -9.07 -6.49
N ALA A 123 -8.79 -9.31 -5.86
CA ALA A 123 -8.65 -9.35 -4.42
C ALA A 123 -7.27 -8.85 -3.98
N ILE A 124 -7.18 -8.40 -2.73
CA ILE A 124 -5.92 -8.04 -2.09
C ILE A 124 -5.76 -8.87 -0.83
N LEU A 125 -4.64 -9.57 -0.69
CA LEU A 125 -4.29 -10.32 0.52
C LEU A 125 -3.36 -9.49 1.39
N TYR A 126 -3.51 -9.66 2.69
CA TYR A 126 -2.71 -9.02 3.71
C TYR A 126 -2.27 -10.03 4.76
N ALA A 127 -1.00 -9.96 5.16
CA ALA A 127 -0.47 -10.74 6.28
C ALA A 127 0.73 -10.03 6.92
N PRO A 128 1.09 -10.35 8.17
CA PRO A 128 2.39 -10.00 8.72
C PRO A 128 3.47 -10.73 7.92
N LEU A 129 4.49 -10.02 7.44
CA LEU A 129 5.50 -10.60 6.54
C LEU A 129 6.20 -11.83 7.14
N GLU A 130 6.43 -11.82 8.45
CA GLU A 130 7.06 -12.91 9.20
C GLU A 130 6.18 -14.15 9.37
N LYS A 131 4.89 -14.08 9.00
CA LYS A 131 3.91 -15.19 9.10
C LYS A 131 3.11 -15.43 7.83
N ALA A 132 3.35 -14.65 6.77
CA ALA A 132 2.58 -14.71 5.53
C ALA A 132 2.58 -16.13 4.95
N THR A 133 1.40 -16.61 4.53
CA THR A 133 1.22 -17.92 3.89
C THR A 133 1.29 -17.86 2.35
N PHE A 134 1.55 -16.67 1.81
CA PHE A 134 1.66 -16.40 0.37
C PHE A 134 2.90 -15.55 0.06
N ILE A 135 3.39 -15.60 -1.18
CA ILE A 135 4.46 -14.72 -1.66
C ILE A 135 3.86 -13.34 -1.96
N PRO A 136 4.24 -12.27 -1.23
CA PRO A 136 3.75 -10.93 -1.48
C PRO A 136 4.35 -10.34 -2.75
N ASP A 137 3.60 -9.43 -3.38
CA ASP A 137 4.12 -8.62 -4.47
C ASP A 137 4.73 -7.32 -3.94
N VAL A 138 4.21 -6.82 -2.82
CA VAL A 138 4.69 -5.60 -2.14
C VAL A 138 4.78 -5.84 -0.63
N ILE A 139 5.76 -5.22 0.01
CA ILE A 139 5.90 -5.16 1.46
C ILE A 139 5.77 -3.71 1.91
N LEU A 140 4.80 -3.43 2.78
CA LEU A 140 4.63 -2.12 3.39
C LEU A 140 5.25 -2.10 4.78
N VAL A 141 6.12 -1.12 5.04
CA VAL A 141 6.79 -0.94 6.33
C VAL A 141 6.43 0.42 6.93
N ILE A 142 5.57 0.42 7.94
CA ILE A 142 5.26 1.64 8.70
C ILE A 142 6.37 1.87 9.72
N CYS A 143 7.13 2.94 9.54
CA CYS A 143 8.35 3.17 10.30
C CYS A 143 8.66 4.67 10.48
N ASN A 144 9.58 4.98 11.40
CA ASN A 144 10.00 6.34 11.69
C ASN A 144 11.15 6.79 10.74
N PRO A 145 11.49 8.09 10.69
CA PRO A 145 12.53 8.59 9.78
C PRO A 145 13.89 7.91 9.93
N ARG A 146 14.29 7.52 11.14
CA ARG A 146 15.55 6.79 11.37
C ARG A 146 15.52 5.40 10.73
N GLN A 147 14.39 4.71 10.82
CA GLN A 147 14.20 3.39 10.21
C GLN A 147 14.14 3.48 8.68
N ILE A 148 13.50 4.51 8.13
CA ILE A 148 13.52 4.81 6.69
C ILE A 148 14.97 4.99 6.23
N MET A 149 15.76 5.83 6.92
CA MET A 149 17.18 6.02 6.61
C MET A 149 17.95 4.69 6.57
N LEU A 150 17.75 3.82 7.56
CA LEU A 150 18.40 2.50 7.61
C LEU A 150 17.98 1.59 6.45
N LEU A 151 16.70 1.55 6.11
CA LEU A 151 16.19 0.80 4.96
C LEU A 151 16.78 1.30 3.64
N THR A 152 16.83 2.62 3.46
CA THR A 152 17.43 3.25 2.28
C THR A 152 18.93 2.94 2.18
N GLN A 153 19.67 3.01 3.29
CA GLN A 153 21.09 2.62 3.33
C GLN A 153 21.29 1.13 3.04
N ALA A 154 20.43 0.26 3.59
CA ALA A 154 20.47 -1.17 3.32
C ALA A 154 20.20 -1.50 1.85
N TYR A 155 19.23 -0.83 1.22
CA TYR A 155 18.92 -0.96 -0.20
C TYR A 155 20.15 -0.64 -1.08
N MET A 156 20.87 0.43 -0.73
CA MET A 156 22.05 0.88 -1.49
C MET A 156 23.36 0.23 -1.02
N TYR A 157 23.34 -0.69 -0.04
CA TYR A 157 24.56 -1.20 0.60
C TYR A 157 25.56 -1.81 -0.40
N LYS A 158 25.06 -2.55 -1.39
CA LYS A 158 25.90 -3.21 -2.40
C LYS A 158 26.23 -2.34 -3.60
N THR A 159 25.32 -1.45 -3.99
CA THR A 159 25.37 -0.74 -5.28
C THR A 159 25.75 0.73 -5.15
N GLY A 160 25.68 1.31 -3.94
CA GLY A 160 25.75 2.75 -3.72
C GLY A 160 24.62 3.51 -4.42
N GLY A 161 24.81 4.81 -4.60
CA GLY A 161 23.91 5.68 -5.35
C GLY A 161 23.00 6.55 -4.50
N ARG A 162 21.82 6.87 -5.04
CA ARG A 162 20.80 7.69 -4.39
C ARG A 162 19.43 7.05 -4.60
N LEU A 163 18.62 7.08 -3.55
CA LEU A 163 17.21 6.73 -3.68
C LEU A 163 16.46 7.90 -4.32
N GLU A 164 15.92 7.67 -5.51
CA GLU A 164 14.99 8.57 -6.18
C GLU A 164 13.58 8.03 -5.97
N THR A 165 12.70 8.85 -5.43
CA THR A 165 11.30 8.53 -5.15
C THR A 165 10.48 9.79 -5.35
N SER A 166 9.23 9.63 -5.77
CA SER A 166 8.29 10.73 -5.98
C SER A 166 6.95 10.35 -5.40
N PHE A 167 6.35 11.25 -4.62
CA PHE A 167 5.02 11.02 -4.04
C PHE A 167 4.19 12.30 -4.10
N ALA A 168 2.88 12.14 -4.28
CA ALA A 168 1.95 13.26 -4.26
C ALA A 168 1.45 13.60 -2.83
N GLY A 169 1.68 12.70 -1.85
CA GLY A 169 1.04 12.78 -0.54
C GLY A 169 -0.49 12.61 -0.61
N LYS A 170 -0.99 12.07 -1.73
CA LYS A 170 -2.39 11.73 -2.01
C LYS A 170 -2.44 10.26 -2.37
N GLN A 171 -3.46 9.55 -1.88
CA GLN A 171 -3.58 8.10 -2.10
C GLN A 171 -2.30 7.33 -1.71
N SER A 172 -1.57 7.85 -0.73
CA SER A 172 -0.20 7.47 -0.39
C SER A 172 0.03 5.96 -0.25
N LEU A 173 -0.58 5.30 0.75
CA LEU A 173 -0.31 3.86 0.96
C LEU A 173 -0.77 2.98 -0.21
N CYS A 174 -1.92 3.28 -0.81
CA CYS A 174 -2.49 2.48 -1.89
C CYS A 174 -1.84 2.72 -3.25
N SER A 175 -1.43 3.95 -3.55
CA SER A 175 -0.81 4.31 -4.84
C SER A 175 0.72 4.33 -4.72
N ASP A 176 1.31 5.32 -4.03
CA ASP A 176 2.77 5.42 -3.87
C ASP A 176 3.34 4.15 -3.20
N GLY A 177 2.68 3.65 -2.15
CA GLY A 177 3.17 2.51 -1.37
C GLY A 177 3.01 1.17 -2.08
N VAL A 178 1.82 0.88 -2.64
CA VAL A 178 1.53 -0.40 -3.30
C VAL A 178 1.74 -0.31 -4.80
N VAL A 179 0.98 0.51 -5.51
CA VAL A 179 0.95 0.49 -6.99
C VAL A 179 2.27 0.92 -7.61
N GLN A 180 2.91 1.96 -7.09
CA GLN A 180 4.19 2.42 -7.63
C GLN A 180 5.28 1.38 -7.40
N THR A 181 5.44 0.91 -6.16
CA THR A 181 6.36 -0.19 -5.81
C THR A 181 6.12 -1.43 -6.68
N TYR A 182 4.86 -1.83 -6.87
CA TYR A 182 4.47 -2.98 -7.70
C TYR A 182 4.89 -2.80 -9.17
N LYS A 183 4.67 -1.62 -9.75
CA LYS A 183 4.98 -1.34 -11.16
C LYS A 183 6.47 -1.15 -11.41
N GLU A 184 7.17 -0.51 -10.49
CA GLU A 184 8.59 -0.18 -10.66
C GLU A 184 9.54 -1.28 -10.20
N GLY A 185 9.10 -2.15 -9.28
CA GLY A 185 9.96 -3.16 -8.66
C GLY A 185 11.10 -2.55 -7.83
N LYS A 186 10.93 -1.30 -7.37
CA LYS A 186 11.89 -0.52 -6.59
C LYS A 186 11.29 -0.11 -5.26
N ILE A 187 12.16 0.19 -4.29
CA ILE A 187 11.73 0.72 -3.00
C ILE A 187 11.17 2.14 -3.17
N GLU A 188 9.98 2.37 -2.59
CA GLU A 188 9.36 3.69 -2.54
C GLU A 188 9.24 4.20 -1.11
N VAL A 189 9.18 5.53 -0.95
CA VAL A 189 8.93 6.18 0.33
C VAL A 189 7.78 7.15 0.17
N THR A 190 6.80 7.04 1.07
CA THR A 190 5.67 7.98 1.14
C THR A 190 5.41 8.36 2.59
N VAL A 191 4.87 9.56 2.79
CA VAL A 191 4.69 10.16 4.12
C VAL A 191 3.25 10.07 4.64
N GLY A 192 2.43 9.22 4.02
CA GLY A 192 1.01 9.12 4.29
C GLY A 192 0.20 10.20 3.56
N CYS A 193 -1.11 9.96 3.45
CA CYS A 193 -2.08 10.94 2.97
C CYS A 193 -3.05 11.30 4.10
N SER A 194 -3.98 12.24 3.84
CA SER A 194 -4.98 12.63 4.84
C SER A 194 -5.78 11.44 5.39
N GLY A 195 -6.04 10.42 4.55
CA GLY A 195 -6.71 9.21 4.98
C GLY A 195 -5.88 8.40 5.98
N SER A 196 -4.67 8.00 5.60
CA SER A 196 -3.83 7.21 6.52
C SER A 196 -3.54 7.98 7.80
N ARG A 197 -3.28 9.29 7.73
CA ARG A 197 -3.03 10.14 8.91
C ARG A 197 -4.23 10.28 9.85
N ALA A 198 -5.46 10.18 9.34
CA ALA A 198 -6.68 10.39 10.12
C ALA A 198 -7.28 9.10 10.69
N TYR A 199 -6.99 7.95 10.07
CA TYR A 199 -7.66 6.69 10.38
C TYR A 199 -6.72 5.57 10.86
N THR A 200 -5.42 5.84 11.00
CA THR A 200 -4.43 4.87 11.49
C THR A 200 -3.55 5.49 12.57
N GLU A 201 -2.86 4.64 13.33
CA GLU A 201 -1.88 5.08 14.36
C GLU A 201 -0.43 5.05 13.85
#